data_AF-A0A3B9Q1J4-F1
#
_entry.id   AF-A0A3B9Q1J4-F1
#
_cell.length_a   1.000
_cell.length_b   1.000
_cell.length_c   1.000
_cell.angle_alpha   90.00
_cell.angle_beta   90.00
_cell.angle_gamma   90.00
#
_symmetry.space_group_name_H-M   'P 1'
#
loop_
_entity.id
_entity.type
_entity.pdbx_description
1 polymer ?
#
loop_
_entity_poly.entity_id
_entity_poly.type
_entity_poly.pdbx_seq_one_letter_code
_entity_poly.pdbx_strand_id
1 'polypeptide(L)'
;MTFPEEPGVAEGQAISTPVRWRIMGNAIGESGGFCVRVEEKAILHARRDLARHGFFVEPTTAVVIAALEQIFKIVERDQTIVISLTGSGLKSVEA
;
A
#
# COMPACT_ATOMS: atom_id res chain seq x y z
N MET A 1 18.09 -8.65 8.86
CA MET A 1 17.25 -8.04 7.81
C MET A 1 17.86 -6.67 7.55
N THR A 2 18.43 -6.45 6.38
CA THR A 2 19.03 -5.15 5.99
C THR A 2 17.96 -4.30 5.30
N PHE A 3 17.83 -3.05 5.72
CA PHE A 3 16.95 -2.07 5.08
C PHE A 3 17.75 -1.29 4.03
N PRO A 4 17.16 -0.89 2.90
CA PRO A 4 17.83 -0.05 1.91
C PRO A 4 18.23 1.30 2.53
N GLU A 5 19.37 1.86 2.08
CA GLU A 5 19.89 3.16 2.56
C GLU A 5 19.03 4.34 2.09
N GLU A 6 18.43 4.25 0.91
CA GLU A 6 17.52 5.27 0.38
C GLU A 6 16.06 4.80 0.44
N PRO A 7 15.13 5.70 0.82
CA PRO A 7 13.71 5.38 0.79
C PRO A 7 13.25 5.20 -0.66
N GLY A 8 12.50 4.12 -0.90
CA GLY A 8 11.87 3.90 -2.21
C GLY A 8 10.73 4.89 -2.50
N VAL A 9 10.12 4.80 -3.68
CA VAL A 9 9.09 5.73 -4.16
C VAL A 9 7.90 5.93 -3.20
N ALA A 10 7.64 4.98 -2.30
CA ALA A 10 6.61 5.05 -1.27
C ALA A 10 7.16 5.53 0.08
N GLU A 11 7.80 6.69 0.11
CA GLU A 11 8.51 7.24 1.27
C GLU A 11 7.64 7.35 2.54
N GLY A 12 6.34 7.65 2.40
CA GLY A 12 5.41 7.83 3.52
C GLY A 12 5.23 6.58 4.41
N GLN A 13 5.72 5.42 3.97
CA GLN A 13 5.73 4.16 4.71
C GLN A 13 7.13 3.54 4.83
N ALA A 14 8.19 4.30 4.55
CA ALA A 14 9.59 3.88 4.72
C ALA A 14 9.99 3.84 6.21
N ILE A 15 9.33 2.95 6.97
CA ILE A 15 9.44 2.85 8.43
C ILE A 15 10.05 1.49 8.77
N SER A 16 11.31 1.49 9.21
CA SER A 16 12.03 0.27 9.60
C SER A 16 11.53 -0.33 10.92
N THR A 17 11.15 0.51 11.87
CA THR A 17 10.63 0.08 13.18
C THR A 17 9.31 0.80 13.50
N PRO A 18 8.15 0.22 13.13
CA PRO A 18 6.85 0.86 13.38
C PRO A 18 6.57 1.02 14.87
N VAL A 19 6.36 2.25 15.33
CA VAL A 19 6.12 2.55 16.75
C VAL A 19 4.87 1.84 17.31
N ARG A 20 3.91 1.49 16.45
CA ARG A 20 2.66 0.78 16.80
C ARG A 20 2.65 -0.70 16.39
N TRP A 21 3.80 -1.32 16.11
CA TRP A 21 3.87 -2.68 15.56
C TRP A 21 3.07 -3.72 16.36
N ARG A 22 3.03 -3.61 17.69
CA ARG A 22 2.29 -4.55 18.54
C ARG A 22 0.77 -4.40 18.42
N ILE A 23 0.28 -3.16 18.27
CA ILE A 23 -1.15 -2.89 18.02
C ILE A 23 -1.53 -3.42 16.64
N MET A 24 -0.67 -3.23 15.63
CA MET A 24 -0.88 -3.75 14.28
C MET A 24 -0.93 -5.29 14.28
N GLY A 25 0.02 -5.94 14.96
CA GLY A 25 0.05 -7.41 15.08
C GLY A 25 -1.20 -7.97 15.73
N ASN A 26 -1.69 -7.35 16.81
CA ASN A 26 -2.93 -7.75 17.46
C ASN A 26 -4.14 -7.57 16.53
N ALA A 27 -4.26 -6.43 15.84
CA ALA A 27 -5.36 -6.16 14.92
C ALA A 27 -5.41 -7.15 13.75
N ILE A 28 -4.24 -7.53 13.22
CA ILE A 28 -4.12 -8.59 12.19
C ILE A 28 -4.59 -9.94 12.76
N GLY A 29 -4.15 -10.31 13.96
CA GLY A 29 -4.55 -11.56 14.61
C GLY A 29 -6.05 -11.63 14.93
N GLU A 30 -6.61 -10.59 15.52
CA GLU A 30 -8.04 -10.50 15.90
C GLU A 30 -8.96 -10.51 14.68
N SER A 31 -8.53 -9.92 13.55
CA SER A 31 -9.30 -9.92 12.30
C SER A 31 -9.12 -11.19 11.46
N GLY A 32 -8.19 -12.09 11.83
CA GLY A 32 -7.77 -13.19 10.96
C GLY A 32 -7.12 -12.72 9.64
N GLY A 33 -6.62 -11.48 9.63
CA GLY A 33 -6.04 -10.84 8.45
C GLY A 33 -4.59 -11.24 8.19
N PHE A 34 -3.98 -10.56 7.21
CA PHE A 34 -2.60 -10.80 6.82
C PHE A 34 -1.96 -9.55 6.21
N CYS A 35 -0.63 -9.57 6.08
CA CYS A 35 0.14 -8.55 5.37
C CYS A 35 0.77 -9.15 4.13
N VAL A 36 0.86 -8.36 3.07
CA VAL A 36 1.59 -8.71 1.84
C VAL A 36 2.68 -7.70 1.54
N ARG A 37 3.73 -8.14 0.86
CA ARG A 37 4.80 -7.27 0.35
C ARG A 37 4.53 -6.92 -1.11
N VAL A 38 4.83 -5.70 -1.48
CA VAL A 38 4.70 -5.20 -2.86
C VAL A 38 6.09 -4.81 -3.38
N GLU A 39 6.35 -5.15 -4.64
CA GLU A 39 7.56 -4.72 -5.34
C GLU A 39 7.46 -3.26 -5.77
N GLU A 40 8.53 -2.51 -5.61
CA GLU A 40 8.54 -1.05 -5.82
C GLU A 40 8.09 -0.65 -7.23
N LYS A 41 8.53 -1.41 -8.24
CA LYS A 41 8.15 -1.21 -9.65
C LYS A 41 6.63 -1.27 -9.91
N ALA A 42 5.88 -2.00 -9.08
CA ALA A 42 4.44 -2.14 -9.24
C ALA A 42 3.68 -0.88 -8.76
N ILE A 43 4.26 -0.11 -7.84
CA ILE A 43 3.62 1.04 -7.20
C ILE A 43 3.32 2.14 -8.23
N LEU A 44 4.28 2.45 -9.11
CA LEU A 44 4.09 3.47 -10.14
C LEU A 44 3.07 3.06 -11.20
N HIS A 45 2.97 1.77 -11.51
CA HIS A 45 1.94 1.26 -12.42
C HIS A 45 0.55 1.41 -11.79
N ALA A 46 0.39 0.93 -10.56
CA ALA A 46 -0.84 1.05 -9.79
C ALA A 46 -1.30 2.50 -9.62
N ARG A 47 -0.37 3.43 -9.40
CA ARG A 47 -0.66 4.87 -9.32
C ARG A 47 -1.25 5.40 -10.62
N ARG A 48 -0.68 5.00 -11.77
CA ARG A 48 -1.19 5.40 -13.10
C ARG A 48 -2.57 4.80 -13.35
N ASP A 49 -2.82 3.57 -12.92
CA ASP A 49 -4.11 2.93 -13.09
C ASP A 49 -5.19 3.59 -12.24
N LEU A 50 -4.89 3.95 -10.99
CA LEU A 50 -5.78 4.78 -10.18
C LEU A 50 -6.11 6.12 -10.85
N ALA A 51 -5.10 6.80 -11.41
CA ALA A 51 -5.31 8.07 -12.10
C ALA A 51 -6.23 7.91 -13.33
N ARG A 52 -6.10 6.81 -14.09
CA ARG A 52 -7.01 6.48 -15.20
C ARG A 52 -8.45 6.26 -14.75
N HIS A 53 -8.65 5.84 -13.50
CA HIS A 53 -9.96 5.69 -12.87
C HIS A 53 -10.44 6.97 -12.15
N GLY A 54 -9.73 8.09 -12.27
CA GLY A 54 -10.11 9.38 -11.67
C GLY A 54 -9.59 9.60 -10.25
N PHE A 55 -8.73 8.72 -9.73
CA PHE A 55 -8.14 8.85 -8.40
C PHE A 55 -6.69 9.33 -8.49
N PHE A 56 -6.45 10.60 -8.16
CA PHE A 56 -5.09 11.14 -8.08
C PHE A 56 -4.52 10.99 -6.67
N VAL A 57 -3.60 10.03 -6.49
CA VAL A 57 -3.00 9.67 -5.19
C VAL A 57 -1.49 9.79 -5.18
N GLU A 58 -0.91 9.91 -3.98
CA GLU A 58 0.55 9.82 -3.78
C GLU A 58 1.04 8.37 -4.00
N PRO A 59 2.35 8.14 -4.26
CA PRO A 59 2.90 6.80 -4.44
C PRO A 59 2.63 5.83 -3.27
N THR A 60 2.79 6.28 -2.02
CA THR A 60 2.54 5.44 -0.83
C THR A 60 1.11 4.90 -0.79
N THR A 61 0.14 5.73 -1.16
CA THR A 61 -1.27 5.31 -1.25
C THR A 61 -1.48 4.27 -2.35
N ALA A 62 -0.77 4.34 -3.47
CA ALA A 62 -0.94 3.41 -4.58
C ALA A 62 -0.50 1.96 -4.27
N VAL A 63 0.23 1.73 -3.16
CA VAL A 63 0.69 0.40 -2.72
C VAL A 63 -0.47 -0.58 -2.55
N VAL A 64 -1.63 -0.12 -2.06
CA VAL A 64 -2.81 -0.98 -1.85
C VAL A 64 -3.37 -1.54 -3.16
N ILE A 65 -3.24 -0.81 -4.26
CA ILE A 65 -3.66 -1.28 -5.59
C ILE A 65 -2.62 -2.21 -6.19
N ALA A 66 -1.33 -1.92 -6.00
CA ALA A 66 -0.27 -2.83 -6.42
C ALA A 66 -0.31 -4.19 -5.67
N ALA A 67 -0.89 -4.23 -4.47
CA ALA A 67 -1.15 -5.46 -3.73
C ALA A 67 -2.34 -6.27 -4.27
N LEU A 68 -3.27 -5.65 -4.99
CA LEU A 68 -4.59 -6.20 -5.27
C LEU A 68 -4.53 -7.51 -6.08
N GLU A 69 -3.58 -7.65 -7.01
CA GLU A 69 -3.35 -8.91 -7.74
C GLU A 69 -3.00 -10.09 -6.82
N GLN A 70 -2.29 -9.83 -5.71
CA GLN A 70 -1.99 -10.85 -4.71
C GLN A 70 -3.23 -11.14 -3.86
N ILE A 71 -3.98 -10.10 -3.47
CA ILE A 71 -5.21 -10.23 -2.67
C ILE A 71 -6.26 -11.06 -3.42
N PHE A 72 -6.46 -10.84 -4.73
CA PHE A 72 -7.40 -11.61 -5.55
C PHE A 72 -7.10 -13.11 -5.64
N LYS A 73 -5.90 -13.55 -5.27
CA LYS A 73 -5.54 -14.98 -5.20
C LYS A 73 -5.88 -15.60 -3.83
N ILE A 74 -6.22 -14.78 -2.85
CA ILE A 74 -6.44 -15.17 -1.46
C ILE A 74 -7.93 -15.07 -1.10
N VAL A 75 -8.61 -14.02 -1.57
CA VAL A 75 -10.03 -13.78 -1.26
C VAL A 75 -10.97 -14.49 -2.23
N GLU A 76 -12.19 -14.77 -1.77
CA GLU A 76 -13.26 -15.35 -2.61
C GLU A 76 -13.79 -14.31 -3.60
N ARG A 77 -14.32 -14.77 -4.74
CA ARG A 77 -14.68 -13.90 -5.87
C ARG A 77 -15.86 -12.97 -5.61
N ASP A 78 -16.72 -13.31 -4.67
CA ASP A 78 -17.96 -12.59 -4.32
C ASP A 78 -17.79 -11.66 -3.11
N GLN A 79 -16.58 -11.57 -2.54
CA GLN A 79 -16.30 -10.68 -1.43
C GLN A 79 -16.15 -9.23 -1.87
N THR A 80 -16.59 -8.31 -1.01
CA THR A 80 -16.40 -6.86 -1.20
C THR A 80 -15.07 -6.42 -0.61
N ILE A 81 -14.24 -5.78 -1.41
CA ILE A 81 -12.96 -5.21 -0.97
C ILE A 81 -13.13 -3.71 -0.79
N VAL A 82 -12.81 -3.22 0.40
CA VAL A 82 -12.75 -1.78 0.71
C VAL A 82 -11.29 -1.36 0.75
N ILE A 83 -10.96 -0.31 0.00
CA ILE A 83 -9.60 0.21 -0.13
C ILE A 83 -9.55 1.63 0.42
N SER A 84 -8.65 1.87 1.38
CA SER A 84 -8.43 3.21 1.94
C SER A 84 -7.37 3.96 1.15
N LEU A 85 -7.75 5.09 0.55
CA LEU A 85 -6.84 6.00 -0.14
C LEU A 85 -6.43 7.13 0.82
N THR A 86 -5.29 6.96 1.48
CA THR A 86 -4.89 7.80 2.64
C THR A 86 -4.20 9.11 2.27
N GLY A 87 -3.69 9.24 1.04
CA GLY A 87 -2.92 10.39 0.59
C GLY A 87 -3.32 10.86 -0.81
N SER A 88 -3.63 12.16 -0.91
CA SER A 88 -3.86 12.85 -2.17
C SER A 88 -2.57 12.96 -2.99
N GLY A 89 -2.69 12.86 -4.31
CA GLY A 89 -1.57 13.05 -5.24
C GLY A 89 -0.95 14.45 -5.18
N LEU A 90 -1.68 15.43 -4.64
CA LEU A 90 -1.16 16.79 -4.41
C LEU A 90 0.00 16.83 -3.41
N LYS A 91 0.18 15.80 -2.57
CA LYS A 91 1.33 15.68 -1.66
C LYS A 91 2.65 15.38 -2.38
N SER A 92 2.59 14.94 -3.64
CA SER A 92 3.75 14.45 -4.41
C SER A 92 3.87 15.17 -5.75
N VAL A 93 3.45 16.43 -5.79
CA VAL A 93 3.68 17.33 -6.93
C VAL A 93 4.95 18.09 -6.64
N GLU A 94 5.94 17.98 -7.52
CA GLU A 94 7.13 18.83 -7.50
C GLU A 94 6.79 20.16 -8.18
N ALA A 95 7.34 21.26 -7.64
CA ALA A 95 7.11 22.62 -8.11
C ALA A 95 7.90 22.93 -9.39
#